data_AF-A0A0N7LQU0-F1
#
_entry.id   AF-A0A0N7LQU0-F1
#
_cell.length_a   1.000
_cell.length_b   1.000
_cell.length_c   1.000
_cell.angle_alpha   90.00
_cell.angle_beta   90.00
_cell.angle_gamma   90.00
#
_symmetry.space_group_name_H-M   'P 1'
#
loop_
_entity.id
_entity.type
_entity.pdbx_description
1 polymer ?
#
loop_
_entity_poly.entity_id
_entity_poly.type
_entity_poly.pdbx_seq_one_letter_code
_entity_poly.pdbx_strand_id
1 'polypeptide(L)'
;MTKFGVFTLFGASVLALSACDDTGGTSVSTEVTPAQQACLRDVAAATNNTQVAVLSSAFSEAGTQVRVGVGPEQAPWNCIAYSDGTTAGIESLSNEGAL
;
A
#
# COMPACT_ATOMS: atom_id res chain seq x y z
N MET A 1 -24.09 -57.55 -10.11
CA MET A 1 -24.94 -57.35 -8.91
C MET A 1 -24.12 -57.76 -7.71
N THR A 2 -24.12 -56.94 -6.64
CA THR A 2 -23.48 -57.17 -5.33
C THR A 2 -21.97 -56.83 -5.28
N LYS A 3 -21.41 -56.10 -4.30
CA LYS A 3 -21.86 -55.20 -3.21
C LYS A 3 -20.56 -54.71 -2.55
N PHE A 4 -20.55 -53.43 -2.16
CA PHE A 4 -19.48 -52.71 -1.47
C PHE A 4 -18.90 -53.43 -0.24
N GLY A 5 -17.62 -53.20 0.05
CA GLY A 5 -17.02 -53.60 1.32
C GLY A 5 -15.55 -53.22 1.47
N VAL A 6 -15.30 -51.93 1.73
CA VAL A 6 -14.06 -51.35 2.25
C VAL A 6 -13.45 -52.20 3.37
N PHE A 7 -12.13 -52.47 3.32
CA PHE A 7 -11.28 -52.49 4.51
C PHE A 7 -9.78 -52.47 4.14
N THR A 8 -9.07 -51.52 4.76
CA THR A 8 -7.60 -51.50 5.02
C THR A 8 -6.65 -51.25 3.85
N LEU A 9 -5.87 -50.16 3.93
CA LEU A 9 -4.41 -50.20 4.24
C LEU A 9 -3.68 -48.95 3.70
N PHE A 10 -2.72 -48.48 4.51
CA PHE A 10 -1.62 -47.55 4.19
C PHE A 10 -2.06 -46.14 3.74
N GLY A 11 -1.81 -45.08 4.51
CA GLY A 11 -0.44 -44.71 4.87
C GLY A 11 0.31 -44.24 3.61
N ALA A 12 -0.06 -43.10 3.04
CA ALA A 12 0.74 -42.40 2.03
C ALA A 12 0.51 -40.89 2.18
N SER A 13 1.42 -40.27 2.92
CA SER A 13 1.58 -38.83 2.99
C SER A 13 1.90 -38.26 1.62
N VAL A 14 1.05 -37.31 1.20
CA VAL A 14 1.29 -36.05 0.47
C VAL A 14 2.71 -35.83 -0.09
N LEU A 15 2.80 -35.52 -1.39
CA LEU A 15 3.71 -34.53 -1.99
C LEU A 15 3.17 -34.15 -3.38
N ALA A 16 2.31 -33.13 -3.40
CA ALA A 16 1.86 -32.45 -4.62
C ALA A 16 2.06 -30.94 -4.42
N LEU A 17 2.40 -30.24 -5.52
CA LEU A 17 2.68 -28.80 -5.69
C LEU A 17 4.10 -28.39 -5.23
N SER A 18 4.84 -27.50 -5.91
CA SER A 18 4.44 -26.42 -6.80
C SER A 18 5.60 -26.03 -7.73
N ALA A 19 5.24 -25.52 -8.91
CA ALA A 19 6.14 -24.78 -9.81
C ALA A 19 6.86 -23.66 -9.05
N CYS A 20 8.18 -23.60 -9.20
CA CYS A 20 8.95 -22.40 -8.87
C CYS A 20 8.75 -21.45 -10.06
N ASP A 21 7.84 -20.51 -9.91
CA ASP A 21 7.79 -19.35 -10.79
C ASP A 21 8.97 -18.45 -10.39
N ASP A 22 10.03 -18.51 -11.19
CA ASP A 22 11.20 -17.63 -11.12
C ASP A 22 10.80 -16.25 -11.66
N THR A 23 9.78 -15.63 -11.05
CA THR A 23 9.56 -14.19 -11.21
C THR A 23 10.61 -13.52 -10.35
N GLY A 24 11.77 -13.30 -10.96
CA GLY A 24 12.73 -12.25 -10.63
C GLY A 24 12.12 -10.84 -10.78
N GLY A 25 10.90 -10.66 -10.32
CA GLY A 25 10.41 -9.37 -9.89
C GLY A 25 11.11 -9.12 -8.57
N THR A 26 12.15 -8.28 -8.60
CA THR A 26 12.43 -7.41 -7.46
C THR A 26 11.09 -6.80 -7.11
N SER A 27 10.39 -7.41 -6.16
CA SER A 27 9.35 -6.75 -5.40
C SER A 27 10.14 -5.66 -4.71
N VAL A 28 10.29 -4.53 -5.37
CA VAL A 28 10.39 -3.26 -4.67
C VAL A 28 9.04 -3.19 -4.00
N SER A 29 8.90 -3.89 -2.88
CA SER A 29 8.00 -3.50 -1.83
C SER A 29 8.56 -2.14 -1.46
N THR A 30 8.14 -1.10 -2.18
CA THR A 30 8.09 0.25 -1.65
C THR A 30 7.20 0.08 -0.44
N GLU A 31 7.84 -0.29 0.67
CA GLU A 31 7.22 -0.50 1.95
C GLU A 31 6.62 0.85 2.32
N VAL A 32 5.35 1.00 1.98
CA VAL A 32 4.61 2.23 2.26
C VAL A 32 4.63 2.37 3.76
N THR A 33 5.33 3.38 4.24
CA THR A 33 5.46 3.56 5.68
C THR A 33 4.07 3.87 6.26
N PRO A 34 3.82 3.57 7.55
CA PRO A 34 2.55 3.91 8.19
C PRO A 34 2.18 5.40 8.02
N ALA A 35 3.19 6.27 8.04
CA ALA A 35 3.07 7.70 7.78
C ALA A 35 2.60 8.01 6.35
N GLN A 36 3.22 7.37 5.35
CA GLN A 36 2.80 7.51 3.96
C GLN A 36 1.37 6.99 3.74
N GLN A 37 1.01 5.86 4.35
CA GLN A 37 -0.32 5.29 4.22
C GLN A 37 -1.41 6.15 4.87
N ALA A 38 -1.13 6.77 6.02
CA ALA A 38 -2.03 7.73 6.64
C ALA A 38 -2.26 8.94 5.71
N CYS A 39 -1.18 9.54 5.19
CA CYS A 39 -1.29 10.64 4.26
C CYS A 39 -2.04 10.30 2.96
N LEU A 40 -1.80 9.12 2.37
CA LEU A 40 -2.55 8.69 1.19
C LEU A 40 -4.05 8.60 1.47
N ARG A 41 -4.44 8.03 2.63
CA ARG A 41 -5.85 7.94 3.03
C ARG A 41 -6.49 9.31 3.20
N ASP A 42 -5.85 10.20 3.95
CA ASP A 42 -6.47 11.47 4.32
C ASP A 42 -6.45 12.47 3.15
N VAL A 43 -5.43 12.45 2.30
CA VAL A 43 -5.42 13.21 1.04
C VAL A 43 -6.47 12.68 0.08
N ALA A 44 -6.63 11.36 -0.05
CA ALA A 44 -7.68 10.78 -0.89
C ALA A 44 -9.08 11.18 -0.40
N ALA A 45 -9.30 11.19 0.92
CA ALA A 45 -10.56 11.63 1.52
C ALA A 45 -10.79 13.14 1.33
N ALA A 46 -9.78 13.97 1.53
CA ALA A 46 -9.87 15.43 1.40
C ALA A 46 -10.14 15.87 -0.05
N THR A 47 -9.53 15.18 -1.02
CA THR A 47 -9.66 15.50 -2.44
C THR A 47 -10.78 14.74 -3.13
N ASN A 48 -11.41 13.77 -2.46
CA ASN A 48 -12.37 12.83 -3.04
C ASN A 48 -11.83 12.12 -4.30
N ASN A 49 -10.52 11.82 -4.31
CA ASN A 49 -9.82 11.16 -5.41
C ASN A 49 -9.13 9.90 -4.89
N THR A 50 -9.40 8.76 -5.51
CA THR A 50 -8.78 7.47 -5.17
C THR A 50 -7.42 7.27 -5.84
N GLN A 51 -7.12 8.07 -6.86
CA GLN A 51 -5.83 8.07 -7.55
C GLN A 51 -4.86 8.95 -6.75
N VAL A 52 -4.18 8.36 -5.78
CA VAL A 52 -3.16 9.03 -4.97
C VAL A 52 -1.88 8.21 -4.96
N ALA A 53 -0.73 8.89 -5.05
CA ALA A 53 0.58 8.25 -5.02
C ALA A 53 1.58 9.08 -4.24
N VAL A 54 2.51 8.43 -3.54
CA VAL A 54 3.59 9.15 -2.83
C VAL A 54 4.59 9.67 -3.86
N LEU A 55 4.83 10.98 -3.86
CA LEU A 55 5.87 11.61 -4.68
C LEU A 55 7.21 11.66 -3.93
N SER A 56 7.17 12.00 -2.65
CA SER A 56 8.36 12.07 -1.79
C SER A 56 7.96 12.01 -0.32
N SER A 57 8.88 11.60 0.54
CA SER A 57 8.72 11.67 1.99
C SER A 57 10.00 12.10 2.68
N ALA A 58 9.90 13.06 3.59
CA ALA A 58 10.98 13.54 4.44
C ALA A 58 10.62 13.26 5.90
N PHE A 59 11.33 12.32 6.52
CA PHE A 59 11.17 12.02 7.93
C PHE A 59 11.74 13.14 8.80
N SER A 60 11.08 13.46 9.92
CA SER A 60 11.60 14.33 10.97
C SER A 60 11.06 13.88 12.33
N GLU A 61 11.79 14.20 13.40
CA GLU A 61 11.41 13.84 14.78
C GLU A 61 10.06 14.47 15.20
N ALA A 62 9.71 15.61 14.62
CA ALA A 62 8.43 16.29 14.83
C ALA A 62 7.27 15.74 13.98
N GLY A 63 7.55 14.87 12.99
CA GLY A 63 6.57 14.37 12.03
C GLY A 63 7.21 14.07 10.68
N THR A 64 6.62 13.15 9.93
CA THR A 64 7.05 12.81 8.57
C THR A 64 6.28 13.65 7.57
N GLN A 65 6.96 14.51 6.83
CA GLN A 65 6.36 15.17 5.68
C GLN A 65 6.26 14.17 4.53
N VAL A 66 5.07 14.04 3.96
CA VAL A 66 4.78 13.20 2.79
C VAL A 66 4.15 14.09 1.73
N ARG A 67 4.79 14.16 0.57
CA ARG A 67 4.22 14.80 -0.61
C ARG A 67 3.47 13.75 -1.42
N VAL A 68 2.18 13.98 -1.64
CA VAL A 68 1.26 13.07 -2.34
C VAL A 68 0.84 13.70 -3.67
N GLY A 69 0.90 12.95 -4.75
CA GLY A 69 0.34 13.33 -6.05
C GLY A 69 -1.10 12.84 -6.12
N VAL A 70 -2.01 13.73 -6.53
CA VAL A 70 -3.45 13.43 -6.63
C VAL A 70 -3.91 13.51 -8.08
N GLY A 71 -4.64 12.49 -8.52
CA GLY A 71 -5.22 12.40 -9.86
C GLY A 71 -4.20 12.04 -10.95
N PRO A 72 -4.64 11.99 -12.22
CA PRO A 72 -3.79 11.66 -13.36
C PRO A 72 -2.67 12.70 -13.59
N GLU A 73 -2.91 13.95 -13.18
CA GLU A 73 -1.94 15.04 -13.27
C GLU A 73 -0.93 15.04 -12.12
N GLN A 74 -1.09 14.13 -11.13
CA GLN A 74 -0.26 14.05 -9.94
C GLN A 74 -0.09 15.42 -9.26
N ALA A 75 -1.20 16.16 -9.11
CA ALA A 75 -1.19 17.46 -8.46
C ALA A 75 -0.55 17.30 -7.07
N PRO A 76 0.53 18.05 -6.74
CA PRO A 76 1.24 17.87 -5.49
C PRO A 76 0.43 18.39 -4.29
N TRP A 77 0.33 17.56 -3.27
CA TRP A 77 -0.26 17.87 -1.97
C TRP A 77 0.78 17.63 -0.87
N ASN A 78 0.78 18.49 0.12
CA ASN A 78 1.55 18.32 1.35
C ASN A 78 0.70 17.58 2.38
N CYS A 79 1.35 16.78 3.21
CA CYS A 79 0.76 16.14 4.38
C CYS A 79 1.86 15.86 5.40
N ILE A 80 1.59 16.09 6.67
CA ILE A 80 2.47 15.76 7.79
C ILE A 80 1.83 14.59 8.54
N ALA A 81 2.48 13.45 8.58
CA ALA A 81 2.03 12.30 9.37
C ALA A 81 2.85 12.16 10.66
N TYR A 82 2.17 11.92 11.77
CA TYR A 82 2.79 11.71 13.08
C TYR A 82 2.91 10.20 13.38
N SER A 83 3.77 9.86 14.34
CA SER A 83 3.97 8.47 14.80
C SER A 83 2.72 7.85 15.41
N ASP A 84 1.78 8.67 15.89
CA ASP A 84 0.47 8.25 16.42
C ASP A 84 -0.52 7.85 15.29
N GLY A 85 -0.16 8.06 14.02
CA GLY A 85 -1.00 7.76 12.87
C GLY A 85 -1.97 8.89 12.49
N THR A 86 -1.92 10.02 13.19
CA THR A 86 -2.64 11.24 12.84
C THR A 86 -1.91 12.01 11.73
N THR A 87 -2.66 12.82 10.98
CA THR A 87 -2.14 13.66 9.91
C THR A 87 -2.51 15.13 10.11
N ALA A 88 -1.65 16.06 9.68
CA ALA A 88 -1.89 17.50 9.63
C ALA A 88 -1.33 18.12 8.35
N GLY A 89 -1.59 19.41 8.13
CA GLY A 89 -1.02 20.16 7.00
C GLY A 89 -1.39 19.59 5.63
N ILE A 90 -2.63 19.10 5.48
CA ILE A 90 -3.15 18.57 4.22
C ILE A 90 -3.55 19.77 3.35
N GLU A 91 -2.69 20.11 2.40
CA GLU A 91 -2.85 21.29 1.56
C GLU A 91 -2.30 21.06 0.14
N SER A 92 -2.92 21.71 -0.84
CA SER A 92 -2.48 21.62 -2.24
C SER A 92 -1.30 22.55 -2.48
N LEU A 93 -0.18 21.99 -2.93
CA LEU A 93 1.01 22.76 -3.33
C LEU A 93 0.88 23.33 -4.76
N SER A 94 -0.14 22.91 -5.51
CA SER A 94 -0.42 23.45 -6.85
C SER A 94 -0.93 24.89 -6.85
N ASN A 95 -1.38 25.44 -5.71
CA ASN A 95 -1.99 26.76 -5.63
C ASN A 95 -1.10 27.84 -4.98
N GLU A 96 0.19 27.56 -4.76
CA GLU A 96 1.16 28.54 -4.23
C GLU A 96 1.68 29.49 -5.33
N GLY A 97 0.80 30.06 -6.15
CA GLY A 97 1.23 30.89 -7.28
C GLY A 97 0.18 31.55 -8.17
N ALA A 98 -1.12 31.42 -7.86
CA ALA A 98 -2.14 32.29 -8.45
C ALA A 98 -2.24 33.58 -7.64
N LEU A 99 -1.25 34.47 -7.82
CA LEU A 99 -1.32 35.88 -7.39
C LEU A 99 -1.65 36.76 -8.60
#